data_AF-A0A2R6IZF2-F1
#
_entry.id   AF-A0A2R6IZF2-F1
#
_cell.length_a   1.000
_cell.length_b   1.000
_cell.length_c   1.000
_cell.angle_alpha   90.00
_cell.angle_beta   90.00
_cell.angle_gamma   90.00
#
_symmetry.space_group_name_H-M   'P 1'
#
loop_
_entity.id
_entity.type
_entity.pdbx_description
1 polymer ?
#
loop_
_entity_poly.entity_id
_entity_poly.type
_entity_poly.pdbx_seq_one_letter_code
_entity_poly.pdbx_strand_id
1 'polypeptide(L)'
;MSLGLLALEPPTAVLTIFDGYTLIESLLWGIVLLSGGLGAIVGAYLLYVDTIVVHYTRFFKIIAVGLFIFVLTAPVVFLLAVEFIHGVHGFAALVISIGLYSLLREELGPDEDFTSNLSRISGDEMPEERETDAAK
;
A
#
# COMPACT_ATOMS: atom_id res chain seq x y z
N MET A 1 -49.00 -3.43 -45.90
CA MET A 1 -47.73 -3.90 -45.26
C MET A 1 -46.95 -2.68 -44.84
N SER A 2 -47.05 -2.31 -43.56
CA SER A 2 -46.32 -1.19 -42.96
C SER A 2 -45.07 -1.75 -42.29
N LEU A 3 -43.89 -1.31 -42.73
CA LEU A 3 -42.61 -1.63 -42.11
C LEU A 3 -42.48 -0.83 -40.81
N GLY A 4 -42.67 -1.53 -39.68
CA GLY A 4 -42.44 -0.98 -38.35
C GLY A 4 -40.95 -0.68 -38.16
N LEU A 5 -40.61 0.61 -38.20
CA LEU A 5 -39.31 1.15 -37.83
C LEU A 5 -39.13 0.98 -36.33
N LEU A 6 -38.49 -0.11 -35.90
CA LEU A 6 -37.97 -0.28 -34.54
C LEU A 6 -36.87 0.76 -34.32
N ALA A 7 -37.27 1.93 -33.83
CA ALA A 7 -36.35 2.88 -33.23
C ALA A 7 -35.71 2.17 -32.03
N LEU A 8 -34.47 1.70 -32.18
CA LEU A 8 -33.62 1.37 -31.06
C LEU A 8 -33.41 2.67 -30.27
N GLU A 9 -34.22 2.89 -29.24
CA GLU A 9 -33.89 3.88 -28.22
C GLU A 9 -32.54 3.46 -27.62
N PRO A 10 -31.52 4.34 -27.65
CA PRO A 10 -30.27 4.03 -26.98
C PRO A 10 -30.58 3.78 -25.50
N PRO A 11 -29.96 2.76 -24.86
CA PRO A 11 -30.24 2.43 -23.47
C PRO A 11 -29.97 3.66 -22.60
N THR A 12 -31.05 4.26 -22.13
CA THR A 12 -31.09 5.42 -21.21
C THR A 12 -30.35 5.16 -19.90
N ALA A 13 -30.02 3.90 -19.61
CA ALA A 13 -29.27 3.46 -18.45
C ALA A 13 -27.87 4.10 -18.30
N VAL A 14 -27.25 4.57 -19.39
CA VAL A 14 -25.93 5.22 -19.31
C VAL A 14 -26.03 6.69 -18.84
N LEU A 15 -27.15 7.37 -19.10
CA LEU A 15 -27.35 8.77 -18.71
C LEU A 15 -27.88 8.93 -17.28
N THR A 16 -28.51 7.90 -16.71
CA THR A 16 -29.07 7.95 -15.35
C THR A 16 -28.06 7.83 -14.22
N ILE A 17 -26.78 7.53 -14.51
CA ILE A 17 -25.74 7.41 -13.47
C ILE A 17 -25.44 8.79 -12.85
N PHE A 18 -25.67 9.89 -13.56
CA PHE A 18 -25.33 11.24 -13.08
C PHE A 18 -26.54 12.13 -12.76
N ASP A 19 -27.76 11.67 -13.03
CA ASP A 19 -28.97 12.50 -13.02
C ASP A 19 -29.55 12.80 -11.60
N GLY A 20 -28.82 12.42 -10.55
CA GLY A 20 -29.23 12.59 -9.16
C GLY A 20 -28.20 13.22 -8.23
N TYR A 21 -27.02 13.59 -8.74
CA TYR A 21 -25.93 14.14 -7.92
C TYR A 21 -25.90 15.66 -7.98
N THR A 22 -25.71 16.29 -6.83
CA THR A 22 -25.37 17.70 -6.73
C THR A 22 -24.02 17.98 -7.40
N LEU A 23 -23.78 19.24 -7.80
CA LEU A 23 -22.48 19.68 -8.36
C LEU A 23 -21.31 19.31 -7.42
N ILE A 24 -21.53 19.44 -6.11
CA ILE A 24 -20.53 19.15 -5.08
C ILE A 24 -20.22 17.65 -5.04
N GLU A 25 -21.24 16.80 -5.08
CA GLU A 25 -21.04 15.35 -5.13
C GLU A 25 -20.29 14.94 -6.39
N SER A 26 -20.69 15.46 -7.54
CA SER A 26 -20.00 15.20 -8.83
C SER A 26 -18.52 15.61 -8.78
N LEU A 27 -18.21 16.74 -8.15
CA LEU A 27 -16.84 17.22 -7.97
C LEU A 27 -16.04 16.32 -7.02
N LEU A 28 -16.63 15.90 -5.90
CA LEU A 28 -16.01 14.97 -4.95
C LEU A 28 -15.71 13.62 -5.60
N TRP A 29 -16.66 13.07 -6.37
CA TRP A 29 -16.47 11.86 -7.17
C TRP A 29 -15.30 12.01 -8.16
N GLY A 30 -15.25 13.13 -8.87
CA GLY A 30 -14.15 13.44 -9.79
C GLY A 30 -12.79 13.47 -9.08
N ILE A 31 -12.69 14.11 -7.91
CA ILE A 31 -11.46 14.19 -7.12
C ILE A 31 -11.02 12.80 -6.63
N VAL A 32 -11.95 11.98 -6.15
CA VAL A 32 -11.65 10.61 -5.70
C VAL A 32 -11.12 9.76 -6.85
N LEU A 33 -11.76 9.82 -8.02
CA LEU A 33 -11.30 9.07 -9.19
C LEU A 33 -9.94 9.57 -9.71
N LEU A 34 -9.72 10.89 -9.73
CA LEU A 34 -8.44 11.47 -10.15
C LEU A 34 -7.30 11.11 -9.19
N SER A 35 -7.53 11.20 -7.89
CA SER A 35 -6.54 10.84 -6.88
C SER A 35 -6.21 9.34 -6.91
N GLY A 36 -7.22 8.49 -7.10
CA GLY A 36 -7.02 7.06 -7.36
C GLY A 36 -6.21 6.82 -8.63
N GLY A 37 -6.60 7.42 -9.76
CA GLY A 37 -5.87 7.27 -11.03
C GLY A 37 -4.41 7.71 -10.93
N LEU A 38 -4.15 8.86 -10.30
CA LEU A 38 -2.79 9.36 -10.09
C LEU A 38 -1.98 8.42 -9.18
N GLY A 39 -2.59 7.92 -8.09
CA GLY A 39 -1.97 6.93 -7.22
C GLY A 39 -1.58 5.65 -7.96
N ALA A 40 -2.42 5.18 -8.90
CA ALA A 40 -2.15 3.97 -9.69
C ALA A 40 -0.96 4.19 -10.62
N ILE A 41 -0.88 5.35 -11.28
CA ILE A 41 0.23 5.73 -12.15
C ILE A 41 1.53 5.79 -11.36
N VAL A 42 1.52 6.43 -10.19
CA VAL A 42 2.69 6.51 -9.31
C VAL A 42 3.09 5.11 -8.83
N GLY A 43 2.15 4.29 -8.38
CA GLY A 43 2.41 2.91 -7.96
C GLY A 43 3.04 2.06 -9.08
N ALA A 44 2.49 2.13 -10.29
CA ALA A 44 3.05 1.47 -11.47
C ALA A 44 4.44 1.98 -11.82
N TYR A 45 4.67 3.29 -11.71
CA TYR A 45 5.99 3.89 -11.91
C TYR A 45 7.01 3.40 -10.88
N LEU A 46 6.64 3.29 -9.60
CA LEU A 46 7.52 2.75 -8.56
C LEU A 46 7.89 1.29 -8.83
N LEU A 47 6.92 0.47 -9.25
CA LEU A 47 7.17 -0.92 -9.67
C LEU A 47 8.08 -0.99 -10.91
N TYR A 48 7.88 -0.11 -11.88
CA TYR A 48 8.73 -0.02 -13.06
C TYR A 48 10.18 0.38 -12.71
N VAL A 49 10.36 1.40 -11.87
CA VAL A 49 11.70 1.84 -11.43
C VAL A 49 12.42 0.77 -10.62
N ASP A 50 11.71 0.02 -9.77
CA ASP A 50 12.24 -1.14 -9.06
C ASP A 50 12.80 -2.21 -10.02
N THR A 51 12.17 -2.42 -11.17
CA THR A 51 12.69 -3.37 -12.16
C THR A 51 13.98 -2.92 -12.86
N ILE A 52 14.32 -1.62 -12.84
CA ILE A 52 15.37 -1.04 -13.70
C ILE A 52 16.56 -0.49 -12.92
N VAL A 53 16.31 0.27 -11.85
CA VAL A 53 17.32 1.18 -11.28
C VAL A 53 17.86 0.70 -9.94
N VAL A 54 17.03 0.04 -9.13
CA VAL A 54 17.38 -0.31 -7.76
C VAL A 54 16.79 -1.68 -7.45
N HIS A 55 17.65 -2.66 -7.17
CA HIS A 55 17.22 -3.91 -6.54
C HIS A 55 16.78 -3.58 -5.11
N TYR A 56 15.57 -3.03 -4.94
CA TYR A 56 15.09 -2.71 -3.61
C TYR A 56 14.87 -3.98 -2.79
N THR A 57 14.99 -3.81 -1.48
CA THR A 57 14.67 -4.83 -0.47
C THR A 57 13.23 -5.30 -0.65
N ARG A 58 12.95 -6.56 -0.27
CA ARG A 58 11.63 -7.22 -0.42
C ARG A 58 10.47 -6.35 0.09
N PHE A 59 10.74 -5.53 1.11
CA PHE A 59 9.86 -4.49 1.61
C PHE A 59 9.20 -3.65 0.51
N PHE A 60 10.00 -3.02 -0.34
CA PHE A 60 9.52 -2.03 -1.30
C PHE A 60 8.55 -2.67 -2.31
N LYS A 61 8.86 -3.90 -2.75
CA LYS A 61 7.99 -4.69 -3.64
C LYS A 61 6.65 -4.99 -2.99
N ILE A 62 6.65 -5.43 -1.73
CA ILE A 62 5.41 -5.76 -1.01
C ILE A 62 4.53 -4.51 -0.86
N ILE A 63 5.13 -3.39 -0.46
CA ILE A 63 4.42 -2.11 -0.32
C ILE A 63 3.87 -1.62 -1.66
N ALA A 64 4.69 -1.61 -2.70
CA ALA A 64 4.31 -1.11 -4.01
C ALA A 64 3.18 -1.94 -4.63
N VAL A 65 3.25 -3.28 -4.54
CA VAL A 65 2.16 -4.17 -4.99
C VAL A 65 0.90 -3.97 -4.16
N GLY A 66 1.02 -3.87 -2.82
CA GLY A 66 -0.11 -3.63 -1.94
C GLY A 66 -0.84 -2.32 -2.23
N LEU A 67 -0.08 -1.24 -2.37
CA LEU A 67 -0.60 0.07 -2.75
C LEU A 67 -1.24 0.03 -4.14
N PHE A 68 -0.61 -0.63 -5.11
CA PHE A 68 -1.16 -0.75 -6.45
C PHE A 68 -2.52 -1.46 -6.46
N ILE A 69 -2.63 -2.60 -5.75
CA ILE A 69 -3.90 -3.33 -5.61
C ILE A 69 -4.94 -2.46 -4.89
N PHE A 70 -4.57 -1.79 -3.80
CA PHE A 70 -5.47 -0.90 -3.07
C PHE A 70 -6.02 0.21 -3.96
N VAL A 71 -5.15 0.89 -4.71
CA VAL A 71 -5.57 2.01 -5.56
C VAL A 71 -6.45 1.54 -6.72
N LEU A 72 -6.25 0.33 -7.24
CA LEU A 72 -7.14 -0.24 -8.26
C LEU A 72 -8.49 -0.69 -7.69
N THR A 73 -8.49 -1.29 -6.49
CA THR A 73 -9.68 -1.91 -5.91
C THR A 73 -10.56 -0.92 -5.16
N ALA A 74 -9.98 0.12 -4.53
CA ALA A 74 -10.74 1.08 -3.74
C ALA A 74 -11.80 1.83 -4.56
N PRO A 75 -11.54 2.34 -5.78
CA PRO A 75 -12.57 2.96 -6.62
C PRO A 75 -13.66 1.98 -7.04
N VAL A 76 -13.30 0.74 -7.37
CA VAL A 76 -14.25 -0.30 -7.78
C VAL A 76 -15.17 -0.68 -6.62
N VAL A 77 -14.61 -0.89 -5.43
CA VAL A 77 -15.37 -1.22 -4.22
C VAL A 77 -16.22 -0.04 -3.76
N PHE A 78 -15.70 1.19 -3.86
CA PHE A 78 -16.47 2.39 -3.57
C PHE A 78 -17.72 2.52 -4.45
N LEU A 79 -17.61 2.15 -5.74
CA LEU A 79 -18.74 2.17 -6.68
C LEU A 79 -19.74 1.02 -6.49
N LEU A 80 -19.25 -0.19 -6.22
CA LEU A 80 -20.08 -1.39 -6.25
C LEU A 80 -20.58 -1.84 -4.88
N ALA A 81 -19.81 -1.56 -3.81
CA ALA A 81 -20.05 -2.14 -2.50
C ALA A 81 -19.39 -1.29 -1.39
N VAL A 82 -19.86 -0.05 -1.21
CA VAL A 82 -19.25 0.94 -0.31
C VAL A 82 -19.07 0.45 1.13
N GLU A 83 -19.94 -0.45 1.57
CA GLU A 83 -19.89 -1.09 2.89
C GLU A 83 -18.60 -1.89 3.14
N PHE A 84 -17.94 -2.37 2.08
CA PHE A 84 -16.68 -3.11 2.16
C PHE A 84 -15.44 -2.21 2.12
N ILE A 85 -15.59 -0.88 2.02
CA ILE A 85 -14.46 0.05 1.90
C ILE A 85 -13.49 -0.05 3.10
N HIS A 86 -14.02 -0.29 4.31
CA HIS A 86 -13.21 -0.49 5.51
C HIS A 86 -12.36 -1.77 5.43
N GLY A 87 -12.90 -2.83 4.80
CA GLY A 87 -12.17 -4.06 4.54
C GLY A 87 -11.01 -3.84 3.58
N VAL A 88 -11.22 -3.04 2.53
CA VAL A 88 -10.16 -2.66 1.57
C VAL A 88 -9.06 -1.86 2.26
N HIS A 89 -9.41 -0.90 3.12
CA HIS A 89 -8.44 -0.14 3.92
C HIS A 89 -7.69 -1.04 4.92
N GLY A 90 -8.41 -1.94 5.61
CA GLY A 90 -7.82 -2.89 6.55
C GLY A 90 -6.85 -3.86 5.87
N PHE A 91 -7.20 -4.35 4.68
CA PHE A 91 -6.32 -5.19 3.87
C PHE A 91 -5.06 -4.43 3.43
N ALA A 92 -5.20 -3.19 2.94
CA ALA A 92 -4.06 -2.37 2.56
C ALA A 92 -3.14 -2.09 3.75
N ALA A 93 -3.70 -1.74 4.91
CA ALA A 93 -2.95 -1.56 6.15
C ALA A 93 -2.19 -2.83 6.53
N LEU A 94 -2.82 -4.01 6.43
CA LEU A 94 -2.18 -5.29 6.70
C LEU A 94 -1.00 -5.57 5.77
N VAL A 95 -1.14 -5.35 4.46
CA VAL A 95 -0.04 -5.52 3.51
C VAL A 95 1.11 -4.56 3.83
N ILE A 96 0.79 -3.31 4.18
CA ILE A 96 1.79 -2.33 4.61
C ILE A 96 2.52 -2.78 5.88
N SER A 97 1.79 -3.28 6.88
CA SER A 97 2.35 -3.83 8.11
C SER A 97 3.28 -5.02 7.85
N ILE A 98 2.90 -5.93 6.96
CA ILE A 98 3.75 -7.08 6.58
C ILE A 98 5.04 -6.59 5.91
N GLY A 99 4.95 -5.62 5.01
CA GLY A 99 6.12 -4.99 4.42
C GLY A 99 7.04 -4.43 5.51
N LEU A 100 6.50 -3.55 6.36
CA LEU A 100 7.27 -2.90 7.43
C LEU A 100 7.92 -3.93 8.38
N TYR A 101 7.20 -5.01 8.72
CA TYR A 101 7.75 -6.10 9.51
C TYR A 101 8.94 -6.78 8.82
N SER A 102 8.85 -7.02 7.51
CA SER A 102 9.98 -7.58 6.74
C SER A 102 11.19 -6.66 6.74
N LEU A 103 10.99 -5.34 6.61
CA LEU A 103 12.08 -4.36 6.67
C LEU A 103 12.72 -4.34 8.05
N LEU A 104 11.90 -4.30 9.09
CA LEU A 104 12.37 -4.27 10.47
C LEU A 104 13.17 -5.53 10.81
N ARG A 105 12.72 -6.70 10.36
CA ARG A 105 13.42 -7.97 10.57
C ARG A 105 14.75 -8.07 9.82
N GLU A 106 14.84 -7.44 8.65
CA GLU A 106 16.07 -7.38 7.87
C GLU A 106 17.10 -6.44 8.53
N GLU A 107 16.65 -5.33 9.11
CA GLU A 107 17.51 -4.35 9.81
C GLU A 107 17.95 -4.82 11.21
N LEU A 108 17.06 -5.47 11.97
CA LEU A 108 17.36 -5.93 13.34
C LEU A 108 18.16 -7.24 13.38
N GLY A 109 18.33 -7.91 12.24
CA GLY A 109 18.90 -9.25 12.18
C GLY A 109 17.95 -10.33 12.72
N PRO A 110 18.25 -11.63 12.48
CA PRO A 110 17.52 -12.72 13.11
C PRO A 110 17.63 -12.61 14.64
N ASP A 111 16.55 -12.90 15.36
CA ASP A 111 16.35 -12.78 16.81
C ASP A 111 17.37 -13.56 17.70
N GLU A 112 18.47 -14.07 17.15
CA GLU A 112 19.56 -14.71 17.87
C GLU A 112 20.38 -13.71 18.70
N ASP A 113 20.30 -12.41 18.37
CA ASP A 113 21.15 -11.36 18.96
C ASP A 113 20.39 -10.29 19.77
N PHE A 114 19.07 -10.43 19.97
CA PHE A 114 18.32 -9.40 20.72
C PHE A 114 18.71 -9.40 22.21
N THR A 115 18.92 -10.58 22.79
CA THR A 115 19.38 -10.76 24.18
C THR A 115 20.86 -10.39 24.37
N SER A 116 21.73 -10.65 23.39
CA SER A 116 23.16 -10.27 23.45
C SER A 116 23.36 -8.75 23.29
N ASN A 117 22.54 -8.09 22.47
CA ASN A 117 22.55 -6.63 22.37
C ASN A 117 22.00 -5.97 23.64
N LEU A 118 21.01 -6.57 24.30
CA LEU A 118 20.51 -6.10 25.60
C LEU A 118 21.55 -6.24 26.71
N SER A 119 22.30 -7.34 26.78
CA SER A 119 23.37 -7.51 27.77
C SER A 119 24.54 -6.55 27.56
N ARG A 120 24.87 -6.23 26.29
CA ARG A 120 25.87 -5.20 25.95
C ARG A 120 25.42 -3.80 26.37
N ILE A 121 24.12 -3.49 26.24
CA ILE A 121 23.54 -2.20 26.63
C ILE A 121 23.32 -2.11 28.15
N SER A 122 23.00 -3.21 28.83
CA SER A 122 22.79 -3.22 30.28
C SER A 122 24.08 -3.14 31.10
N GLY A 123 25.25 -3.12 30.45
CA GLY A 123 26.54 -2.90 31.11
C GLY A 123 27.00 -4.05 32.00
N ASP A 124 26.53 -5.28 31.75
CA ASP A 124 26.88 -6.46 32.58
C ASP A 124 28.24 -7.06 32.20
N GLU A 125 28.86 -6.57 31.11
CA GLU A 125 30.29 -6.78 30.85
C GLU A 125 31.10 -5.74 31.64
N MET A 126 31.27 -6.01 32.93
CA MET A 126 32.30 -5.32 33.73
C MET A 126 33.65 -5.62 33.09
N PRO A 127 34.39 -4.62 32.58
CA PRO A 127 35.71 -4.84 32.02
C PRO A 127 36.57 -5.45 33.12
N GLU A 128 37.00 -6.69 32.89
CA GLU A 128 38.00 -7.37 33.69
C GLU A 128 39.23 -6.44 33.70
N GLU A 129 39.40 -5.75 34.82
CA GLU A 129 40.56 -4.92 35.12
C GLU A 129 41.78 -5.77 34.78
N ARG A 130 42.49 -5.40 33.70
CA ARG A 130 43.85 -5.90 33.45
C ARG A 130 44.74 -5.30 34.52
N GLU A 131 44.64 -5.89 35.70
CA GLU A 131 45.57 -5.73 36.78
C GLU A 131 46.90 -6.31 36.31
N THR A 132 47.83 -5.37 36.09
CA THR A 132 49.27 -5.53 36.22
C THR A 132 49.95 -6.55 35.30
N ASP A 133 50.68 -6.03 34.31
CA ASP A 133 52.02 -6.52 34.01
C ASP A 133 52.94 -5.33 33.72
N ALA A 134 53.13 -4.54 34.78
CA ALA A 134 54.30 -3.68 34.93
C ALA A 134 55.36 -4.47 35.71
N ALA A 135 55.99 -5.46 35.08
CA ALA A 135 57.22 -6.08 35.62
C ALA A 135 57.97 -6.94 34.59
N LYS A 136 58.78 -6.30 33.73
CA LYS A 136 60.23 -6.57 33.56
C LYS A 136 60.82 -5.87 32.34
#